data_AF-A0A9D8ADJ6-F1
#
_entry.id   AF-A0A9D8ADJ6-F1
#
_cell.length_a   1.000
_cell.length_b   1.000
_cell.length_c   1.000
_cell.angle_alpha   90.00
_cell.angle_beta   90.00
_cell.angle_gamma   90.00
#
_symmetry.space_group_name_H-M   'P 1'
#
loop_
_entity.id
_entity.type
_entity.pdbx_description
1 polymer ?
#
loop_
_entity_poly.entity_id
_entity_poly.type
_entity_poly.pdbx_seq_one_letter_code
_entity_poly.pdbx_strand_id
1 'polypeptide(L)'
;MPFYRNIFLNSLKISWRNKYLWFFGIFASFLSTSGGYETILSAINGDRMNYFPGINGFSEAGLFHSGTISNIQIIISNGSAGDIAQVLFVVLLITGLSLFLAWVSVVSQVAIVSESVSMRKAKITEVEGEDNIKRSLVVGKKYFWKVFGLNVLARIVLGTFFTVISILVISQIGTHDSFLFELFFVIMYVLFIALTLSISFIAKYSIAFVIVKNKNIVDSVKLALNLFVKNWIISLELAFMLFSLNFVVGLIVMFATMVAIIPFYFFSMLVYQVMGFLGFSLIAIPSLIIILLGVTVAGAILTCFQISSWAGLFLELTSRSEKKSKIMRVAESIKK
;
A
#
# COMPACT_ATOMS: atom_id res chain seq x y z
N MET A 1 -30.65 1.78 3.64
CA MET A 1 -29.20 1.44 3.65
C MET A 1 -28.67 0.94 2.27
N PRO A 2 -28.70 1.74 1.18
CA PRO A 2 -28.17 1.29 -0.12
C PRO A 2 -26.78 1.83 -0.49
N PHE A 3 -26.35 2.97 0.07
CA PHE A 3 -25.17 3.71 -0.42
C PHE A 3 -23.85 2.92 -0.32
N TYR A 4 -23.38 2.62 0.89
CA TYR A 4 -22.12 1.88 1.08
C TYR A 4 -22.21 0.45 0.60
N ARG A 5 -23.36 -0.21 0.82
CA ARG A 5 -23.61 -1.57 0.33
C ARG A 5 -23.40 -1.67 -1.18
N ASN A 6 -23.92 -0.72 -1.96
CA ASN A 6 -23.73 -0.71 -3.41
C ASN A 6 -22.28 -0.43 -3.79
N ILE A 7 -21.58 0.45 -3.07
CA ILE A 7 -20.14 0.68 -3.30
C ILE A 7 -19.38 -0.62 -3.09
N PHE A 8 -19.55 -1.29 -1.94
CA PHE A 8 -18.83 -2.50 -1.57
C PHE A 8 -19.16 -3.67 -2.49
N LEU A 9 -20.45 -3.96 -2.73
CA LEU A 9 -20.85 -5.07 -3.60
C LEU A 9 -20.34 -4.90 -5.01
N ASN A 10 -20.40 -3.67 -5.56
CA ASN A 10 -19.87 -3.42 -6.90
C ASN A 10 -18.33 -3.49 -6.93
N SER A 11 -17.65 -2.99 -5.89
CA SER A 11 -16.19 -3.13 -5.79
C SER A 11 -15.79 -4.60 -5.72
N LEU A 12 -16.49 -5.39 -4.92
CA LEU A 12 -16.24 -6.82 -4.77
C LEU A 12 -16.48 -7.56 -6.09
N LYS A 13 -17.58 -7.27 -6.79
CA LYS A 13 -17.87 -7.84 -8.11
C LYS A 13 -16.77 -7.50 -9.12
N ILE A 14 -16.36 -6.22 -9.18
CA ILE A 14 -15.29 -5.77 -10.07
C ILE A 14 -13.99 -6.51 -9.76
N SER A 15 -13.59 -6.54 -8.48
CA SER A 15 -12.36 -7.20 -8.07
C SER A 15 -12.39 -8.72 -8.27
N TRP A 16 -13.52 -9.39 -8.03
CA TRP A 16 -13.60 -10.84 -8.12
C TRP A 16 -13.75 -11.36 -9.55
N ARG A 17 -14.57 -10.70 -10.38
CA ARG A 17 -14.84 -11.15 -11.76
C ARG A 17 -13.68 -10.84 -12.70
N ASN A 18 -12.98 -9.73 -12.49
CA ASN A 18 -11.91 -9.29 -13.39
C ASN A 18 -10.54 -9.71 -12.86
N LYS A 19 -10.20 -11.00 -13.01
CA LYS A 19 -8.95 -11.60 -12.47
C LYS A 19 -7.67 -10.92 -12.98
N TYR A 20 -7.69 -10.32 -14.17
CA TYR A 20 -6.54 -9.55 -14.69
C TYR A 20 -6.21 -8.33 -13.80
N LEU A 21 -7.19 -7.80 -13.05
CA LEU A 21 -6.94 -6.74 -12.07
C LEU A 21 -6.15 -7.22 -10.85
N TRP A 22 -6.05 -8.54 -10.60
CA TRP A 22 -5.23 -9.06 -9.50
C TRP A 22 -3.75 -8.87 -9.81
N PHE A 23 -3.34 -9.05 -11.06
CA PHE A 23 -1.96 -8.73 -11.49
C PHE A 23 -1.63 -7.26 -11.18
N PHE A 24 -2.50 -6.33 -11.57
CA PHE A 24 -2.35 -4.93 -11.20
C PHE A 24 -2.45 -4.71 -9.68
N GLY A 25 -3.27 -5.49 -8.98
CA GLY A 25 -3.42 -5.45 -7.52
C GLY A 25 -2.10 -5.74 -6.80
N ILE A 26 -1.34 -6.75 -7.24
CA ILE A 26 -0.02 -7.10 -6.68
C ILE A 26 0.92 -5.90 -6.77
N PHE A 27 1.02 -5.27 -7.94
CA PHE A 27 1.94 -4.14 -8.07
C PHE A 27 1.42 -2.88 -7.39
N ALA A 28 0.12 -2.61 -7.45
CA ALA A 28 -0.49 -1.45 -6.78
C ALA A 28 -0.37 -1.54 -5.25
N SER A 29 -0.26 -2.75 -4.68
CA SER A 29 -0.06 -2.90 -3.25
C SER A 29 1.27 -2.33 -2.80
N PHE A 30 2.31 -2.28 -3.64
CA PHE A 30 3.62 -1.68 -3.31
C PHE A 30 3.53 -0.17 -3.02
N LEU A 31 2.60 0.54 -3.65
CA LEU A 31 2.35 1.96 -3.36
C LEU A 31 1.35 2.16 -2.23
N SER A 32 0.50 1.17 -1.95
CA SER A 32 -0.58 1.32 -0.98
C SER A 32 0.00 1.50 0.43
N THR A 33 -0.34 2.63 1.06
CA THR A 33 0.13 3.07 2.39
C THR A 33 -0.34 2.17 3.54
N SER A 34 -0.94 1.01 3.28
CA SER A 34 -1.55 0.16 4.31
C SER A 34 -0.53 -0.78 4.95
N GLY A 35 0.45 -0.24 5.69
CA GLY A 35 1.16 -0.83 6.84
C GLY A 35 1.83 -2.23 6.74
N GLY A 36 1.57 -3.04 5.72
CA GLY A 36 2.02 -4.43 5.66
C GLY A 36 3.52 -4.57 5.47
N TYR A 37 4.14 -3.62 4.77
CA TYR A 37 5.59 -3.61 4.59
C TYR A 37 6.33 -3.33 5.88
N GLU A 38 5.84 -2.42 6.73
CA GLU A 38 6.45 -2.16 8.03
C GLU A 38 6.37 -3.39 8.93
N THR A 39 5.26 -4.14 8.94
CA THR A 39 5.17 -5.38 9.73
C THR A 39 6.10 -6.48 9.21
N ILE A 40 6.25 -6.63 7.89
CA ILE A 40 7.20 -7.58 7.30
C ILE A 40 8.64 -7.15 7.62
N LEU A 41 8.98 -5.87 7.43
CA LEU A 41 10.30 -5.32 7.75
C LEU A 41 10.60 -5.40 9.26
N SER A 42 9.60 -5.20 10.13
CA SER A 42 9.73 -5.32 11.59
C SER A 42 9.87 -6.77 12.04
N ALA A 43 9.17 -7.71 11.39
CA ALA A 43 9.32 -9.14 11.61
C ALA A 43 10.70 -9.65 11.15
N ILE A 44 11.23 -9.05 10.08
CA ILE A 44 12.58 -9.28 9.57
C ILE A 44 13.65 -8.64 10.50
N ASN A 45 13.31 -7.58 11.21
CA ASN A 45 14.20 -6.88 12.17
C ASN A 45 14.10 -7.42 13.60
N GLY A 46 13.31 -8.47 13.84
CA GLY A 46 13.20 -9.09 15.15
C GLY A 46 14.48 -9.85 15.50
N ASP A 47 15.17 -9.39 16.55
CA ASP A 47 16.39 -9.94 17.17
C ASP A 47 16.28 -11.38 17.72
N ARG A 48 15.26 -12.14 17.32
CA ARG A 48 14.93 -13.45 17.87
C ARG A 48 14.97 -14.51 16.78
N MET A 49 16.17 -15.09 16.65
CA MET A 49 16.54 -16.28 15.86
C MET A 49 16.98 -16.04 14.40
N ASN A 50 18.31 -16.02 14.25
CA ASN A 50 19.11 -15.96 13.01
C ASN A 50 18.92 -17.18 12.09
N TYR A 51 17.72 -17.40 11.53
CA TYR A 51 17.51 -18.37 10.44
C TYR A 51 17.39 -17.70 9.07
N PHE A 52 17.16 -16.39 9.02
CA PHE A 52 17.25 -15.57 7.82
C PHE A 52 18.08 -14.32 8.14
N PRO A 53 19.11 -13.97 7.35
CA PRO A 53 19.74 -12.68 7.44
C PRO A 53 18.67 -11.63 7.11
N GLY A 54 18.15 -10.95 8.13
CA GLY A 54 17.18 -9.88 7.93
C GLY A 54 17.81 -8.66 7.26
N ILE A 55 17.17 -7.48 7.38
CA ILE A 55 17.83 -6.21 6.99
C ILE A 55 19.15 -6.05 7.76
N ASN A 56 19.20 -6.56 8.99
CA ASN A 56 20.43 -6.66 9.78
C ASN A 56 21.47 -7.55 9.10
N GLY A 57 21.09 -8.67 8.46
CA GLY A 57 22.02 -9.48 7.67
C GLY A 57 22.48 -8.81 6.38
N PHE A 58 21.66 -7.94 5.77
CA PHE A 58 22.11 -7.07 4.67
C PHE A 58 23.00 -5.92 5.17
N SER A 59 22.77 -5.42 6.38
CA SER A 59 23.62 -4.44 7.07
C SER A 59 24.96 -5.04 7.50
N GLU A 60 24.95 -6.27 8.02
CA GLU A 60 26.11 -7.10 8.35
C GLU A 60 26.87 -7.54 7.09
N ALA A 61 26.18 -7.80 5.98
CA ALA A 61 26.76 -7.95 4.65
C ALA A 61 27.28 -6.62 4.06
N GLY A 62 27.14 -5.50 4.78
CA GLY A 62 27.70 -4.20 4.42
C GLY A 62 26.92 -3.42 3.36
N LEU A 63 25.69 -3.82 3.00
CA LEU A 63 24.89 -3.19 1.95
C LEU A 63 24.05 -1.98 2.41
N PHE A 64 23.78 -1.85 3.72
CA PHE A 64 23.00 -0.72 4.28
C PHE A 64 23.57 -0.17 5.60
N HIS A 65 24.85 -0.44 5.87
CA HIS A 65 25.55 0.12 7.02
C HIS A 65 25.82 1.62 6.79
N SER A 66 25.98 2.41 7.85
CA SER A 66 26.47 3.81 7.72
C SER A 66 27.83 3.86 7.02
N GLY A 67 28.59 2.76 7.11
CA GLY A 67 29.82 2.53 6.37
C GLY A 67 29.66 2.06 4.92
N THR A 68 28.46 1.78 4.39
CA THR A 68 28.29 1.37 2.99
C THR A 68 28.71 2.47 2.03
N ILE A 69 28.37 3.72 2.32
CA ILE A 69 28.80 4.86 1.50
C ILE A 69 30.33 5.01 1.57
N SER A 70 30.92 4.85 2.77
CA SER A 70 32.38 4.88 2.90
C SER A 70 33.05 3.66 2.25
N ASN A 71 32.43 2.48 2.26
CA ASN A 71 32.94 1.27 1.61
C ASN A 71 32.88 1.40 0.09
N ILE A 72 31.80 1.96 -0.45
CA ILE A 72 31.69 2.33 -1.86
C ILE A 72 32.78 3.36 -2.20
N GLN A 73 32.99 4.37 -1.36
CA GLN A 73 34.05 5.36 -1.55
C GLN A 73 35.45 4.72 -1.53
N ILE A 74 35.72 3.80 -0.61
CA ILE A 74 36.98 3.06 -0.51
C ILE A 74 37.19 2.17 -1.74
N ILE A 75 36.16 1.48 -2.23
CA ILE A 75 36.24 0.67 -3.46
C ILE A 75 36.44 1.56 -4.68
N ILE A 76 35.84 2.75 -4.73
CA ILE A 76 36.05 3.70 -5.82
C ILE A 76 37.45 4.30 -5.78
N SER A 77 37.99 4.59 -4.58
CA SER A 77 39.29 5.25 -4.44
C SER A 77 40.47 4.27 -4.54
N ASN A 78 40.31 3.04 -4.05
CA ASN A 78 41.39 2.08 -3.88
C ASN A 78 41.16 0.74 -4.61
N GLY A 79 39.95 0.52 -5.15
CA GLY A 79 39.58 -0.74 -5.80
C GLY A 79 40.14 -0.85 -7.21
N SER A 80 40.22 -2.09 -7.69
CA SER A 80 40.55 -2.35 -9.08
C SER A 80 39.41 -1.91 -10.01
N ALA A 81 39.70 -1.76 -11.31
CA ALA A 81 38.65 -1.47 -12.30
C ALA A 81 37.51 -2.51 -12.29
N GLY A 82 37.82 -3.76 -11.92
CA GLY A 82 36.81 -4.83 -11.78
C GLY A 82 35.87 -4.61 -10.60
N ASP A 83 36.39 -4.17 -9.45
CA ASP A 83 35.58 -3.92 -8.25
C ASP A 83 34.63 -2.73 -8.46
N ILE A 84 35.12 -1.67 -9.12
CA ILE A 84 34.31 -0.51 -9.48
C ILE A 84 33.19 -0.92 -10.45
N ALA A 85 33.50 -1.76 -11.45
CA ALA A 85 32.50 -2.24 -12.40
C ALA A 85 31.40 -3.08 -11.72
N GLN A 86 31.77 -3.92 -10.75
CA GLN A 86 30.81 -4.71 -9.97
C GLN A 86 29.88 -3.82 -9.12
N VAL A 87 30.45 -2.86 -8.38
CA VAL A 87 29.65 -1.91 -7.57
C VAL A 87 28.71 -1.11 -8.47
N LEU A 88 29.21 -0.58 -9.59
CA LEU A 88 28.39 0.15 -10.56
C LEU A 88 27.25 -0.73 -11.10
N PHE A 89 27.54 -1.98 -11.47
CA PHE A 89 26.54 -2.92 -11.96
C PHE A 89 25.44 -3.18 -10.92
N VAL A 90 25.81 -3.44 -9.66
CA VAL A 90 24.86 -3.67 -8.57
C VAL A 90 24.00 -2.42 -8.31
N VAL A 91 24.61 -1.23 -8.26
CA VAL A 91 23.88 0.04 -8.07
C VAL A 91 22.92 0.31 -9.22
N LEU A 92 23.35 0.10 -10.46
CA LEU A 92 22.51 0.25 -11.66
C LEU A 92 21.36 -0.77 -11.66
N LEU A 93 21.62 -2.01 -11.27
CA LEU A 93 20.62 -3.07 -11.19
C LEU A 93 19.57 -2.74 -10.13
N ILE A 94 19.97 -2.35 -8.92
CA ILE A 94 19.05 -1.97 -7.83
C ILE A 94 18.24 -0.73 -8.22
N THR A 95 18.89 0.29 -8.78
CA THR A 95 18.21 1.52 -9.22
C THR A 95 17.23 1.23 -10.35
N GLY A 96 17.64 0.46 -11.35
CA GLY A 96 16.80 0.04 -12.47
C GLY A 96 15.58 -0.75 -12.02
N LEU A 97 15.76 -1.73 -11.13
CA LEU A 97 14.67 -2.50 -10.54
C LEU A 97 13.72 -1.62 -9.72
N SER A 98 14.26 -0.69 -8.92
CA SER A 98 13.45 0.22 -8.10
C SER A 98 12.60 1.14 -8.96
N LEU A 99 13.18 1.73 -10.01
CA LEU A 99 12.45 2.57 -10.97
C LEU A 99 11.40 1.78 -11.74
N PHE A 100 11.73 0.55 -12.16
CA PHE A 100 10.78 -0.34 -12.83
C PHE A 100 9.61 -0.69 -11.91
N LEU A 101 9.85 -1.06 -10.65
CA LEU A 101 8.80 -1.36 -9.67
C LEU A 101 7.94 -0.14 -9.37
N ALA A 102 8.54 1.03 -9.19
CA ALA A 102 7.79 2.29 -9.02
C ALA A 102 6.91 2.56 -10.25
N TRP A 103 7.43 2.35 -11.45
CA TRP A 103 6.69 2.52 -12.70
C TRP A 103 5.50 1.57 -12.80
N VAL A 104 5.72 0.26 -12.65
CA VAL A 104 4.65 -0.75 -12.72
C VAL A 104 3.62 -0.53 -11.62
N SER A 105 4.03 -0.16 -10.41
CA SER A 105 3.12 0.07 -9.30
C SER A 105 2.17 1.24 -9.57
N VAL A 106 2.66 2.37 -10.08
CA VAL A 106 1.81 3.52 -10.43
C VAL A 106 0.88 3.16 -11.59
N VAL A 107 1.41 2.55 -12.66
CA VAL A 107 0.61 2.13 -13.82
C VAL A 107 -0.53 1.22 -13.39
N SER A 108 -0.27 0.32 -12.44
CA SER A 108 -1.25 -0.60 -11.90
C SER A 108 -2.32 0.10 -11.06
N GLN A 109 -1.93 1.07 -10.23
CA GLN A 109 -2.89 1.91 -9.50
C GLN A 109 -3.82 2.66 -10.46
N VAL A 110 -3.26 3.25 -11.52
CA VAL A 110 -4.04 3.95 -12.55
C VAL A 110 -5.01 2.99 -13.23
N ALA A 111 -4.54 1.82 -13.66
CA ALA A 111 -5.35 0.81 -14.34
C ALA A 111 -6.58 0.41 -13.51
N ILE A 112 -6.41 0.13 -12.22
CA ILE A 112 -7.51 -0.26 -11.34
C ILE A 112 -8.52 0.90 -11.18
N VAL A 113 -8.05 2.14 -11.01
CA VAL A 113 -8.95 3.30 -10.90
C VAL A 113 -9.69 3.54 -12.22
N SER A 114 -9.02 3.50 -13.38
CA SER A 114 -9.66 3.73 -14.68
C SER A 114 -10.69 2.67 -15.03
N GLU A 115 -10.37 1.39 -14.78
CA GLU A 115 -11.27 0.28 -15.12
C GLU A 115 -12.45 0.22 -14.13
N SER A 116 -12.21 0.43 -12.83
CA SER A 116 -13.32 0.50 -11.85
C SER A 116 -14.30 1.64 -12.15
N VAL A 117 -13.80 2.79 -12.61
CA VAL A 117 -14.65 3.91 -13.02
C VAL A 117 -15.42 3.61 -14.29
N SER A 118 -14.74 3.09 -15.32
CA SER A 118 -15.36 2.75 -16.61
C SER A 118 -16.48 1.73 -16.44
N MET A 119 -16.23 0.66 -15.70
CA MET A 119 -17.22 -0.38 -15.41
C MET A 119 -18.43 0.17 -14.65
N ARG A 120 -18.20 0.99 -13.62
CA ARG A 120 -19.29 1.61 -12.86
C ARG A 120 -20.14 2.57 -13.70
N LYS A 121 -19.53 3.38 -14.57
CA LYS A 121 -20.26 4.30 -15.45
C LYS A 121 -21.09 3.53 -16.49
N ALA A 122 -20.52 2.48 -17.08
CA ALA A 122 -21.21 1.63 -18.05
C ALA A 122 -22.22 0.65 -17.41
N LYS A 123 -22.30 0.59 -16.06
CA LYS A 123 -23.11 -0.39 -15.29
C LYS A 123 -22.79 -1.85 -15.65
N ILE A 124 -21.58 -2.11 -16.14
CA ILE A 124 -21.06 -3.45 -16.41
C ILE A 124 -20.20 -3.91 -15.23
N THR A 125 -20.07 -5.22 -15.05
CA THR A 125 -19.29 -5.80 -13.93
C THR A 125 -18.13 -6.68 -14.38
N GLU A 126 -18.01 -6.89 -15.69
CA GLU A 126 -17.05 -7.76 -16.32
C GLU A 126 -16.78 -7.23 -17.73
N VAL A 127 -15.53 -7.29 -18.16
CA VAL A 127 -15.11 -6.95 -19.52
C VAL A 127 -14.43 -8.18 -20.10
N GLU A 128 -14.94 -8.71 -21.20
CA GLU A 128 -14.35 -9.87 -21.88
C GLU A 128 -13.08 -9.46 -22.65
N GLY A 129 -12.06 -10.34 -22.67
CA GLY A 129 -10.93 -10.27 -23.61
C GLY A 129 -9.54 -9.88 -23.06
N GLU A 130 -8.50 -10.33 -23.78
CA GLU A 130 -7.08 -10.02 -23.53
C GLU A 130 -6.70 -8.56 -23.83
N ASP A 131 -7.51 -7.87 -24.65
CA ASP A 131 -7.32 -6.46 -24.99
C ASP A 131 -7.38 -5.53 -23.77
N ASN A 132 -7.95 -6.00 -22.66
CA ASN A 132 -8.11 -5.23 -21.42
C ASN A 132 -6.79 -4.93 -20.72
N ILE A 133 -5.80 -5.83 -20.76
CA ILE A 133 -4.47 -5.57 -20.15
C ILE A 133 -3.73 -4.51 -20.96
N LYS A 134 -3.70 -4.65 -22.29
CA LYS A 134 -3.06 -3.68 -23.19
C LYS A 134 -3.68 -2.30 -23.03
N ARG A 135 -5.02 -2.22 -23.04
CA ARG A 135 -5.76 -0.98 -22.80
C ARG A 135 -5.42 -0.36 -21.45
N SER A 136 -5.45 -1.16 -20.39
CA SER A 136 -5.13 -0.72 -19.02
C SER A 136 -3.71 -0.17 -18.91
N LEU A 137 -2.73 -0.81 -19.56
CA LEU A 137 -1.34 -0.34 -19.62
C LEU A 137 -1.20 0.97 -20.40
N VAL A 138 -1.92 1.13 -21.52
CA VAL A 138 -1.90 2.37 -22.31
C VAL A 138 -2.45 3.53 -21.48
N VAL A 139 -3.58 3.32 -20.78
CA VAL A 139 -4.15 4.32 -19.87
C VAL A 139 -3.21 4.60 -18.70
N GLY A 140 -2.60 3.56 -18.13
CA GLY A 140 -1.62 3.68 -17.06
C GLY A 140 -0.41 4.53 -17.44
N LYS A 141 0.17 4.28 -18.62
CA LYS A 141 1.26 5.09 -19.18
C LYS A 141 0.86 6.55 -19.37
N LYS A 142 -0.34 6.80 -19.90
CA LYS A 142 -0.84 8.16 -20.16
C LYS A 142 -0.89 9.03 -18.89
N TYR A 143 -1.30 8.44 -17.76
CA TYR A 143 -1.45 9.19 -16.50
C TYR A 143 -0.29 8.98 -15.51
N PHE A 144 0.72 8.18 -15.88
CA PHE A 144 1.84 7.80 -15.02
C PHE A 144 2.45 9.00 -14.29
N TRP A 145 2.94 10.01 -15.02
CA TRP A 145 3.63 11.16 -14.43
C TRP A 145 2.76 11.98 -13.50
N LYS A 146 1.47 12.15 -13.83
CA LYS A 146 0.53 12.91 -13.00
C LYS A 146 0.26 12.18 -11.68
N VAL A 147 0.07 10.87 -11.72
CA VAL A 147 -0.23 10.05 -10.54
C VAL A 147 1.02 9.79 -9.70
N PHE A 148 2.17 9.56 -10.35
CA PHE A 148 3.47 9.50 -9.68
C PHE A 148 3.76 10.82 -8.95
N GLY A 149 3.59 11.96 -9.60
CA GLY A 149 3.76 13.27 -8.99
C GLY A 149 2.83 13.51 -7.80
N LEU A 150 1.57 13.05 -7.87
CA LEU A 150 0.64 13.10 -6.73
C LEU A 150 1.10 12.22 -5.56
N ASN A 151 1.58 11.00 -5.82
CA ASN A 151 2.09 10.11 -4.79
C ASN A 151 3.36 10.70 -4.14
N VAL A 152 4.30 11.20 -4.94
CA VAL A 152 5.52 11.87 -4.45
C VAL A 152 5.17 13.11 -3.63
N LEU A 153 4.26 13.96 -4.12
CA LEU A 153 3.80 15.15 -3.39
C LEU A 153 3.19 14.77 -2.04
N ALA A 154 2.30 13.76 -2.00
CA ALA A 154 1.70 13.30 -0.76
C ALA A 154 2.77 12.78 0.23
N ARG A 155 3.79 12.06 -0.26
CA ARG A 155 4.90 11.56 0.57
C ARG A 155 5.80 12.68 1.09
N ILE A 156 6.12 13.68 0.26
CA ILE A 156 6.90 14.86 0.69
C ILE A 156 6.14 15.61 1.77
N VAL A 157 4.85 15.89 1.57
CA VAL A 157 4.04 16.62 2.56
C VAL A 157 3.96 15.85 3.87
N LEU A 158 3.70 14.54 3.84
CA LEU A 158 3.70 13.69 5.04
C LEU A 158 5.06 13.67 5.74
N GLY A 159 6.15 13.53 4.97
CA GLY A 159 7.51 13.54 5.49
C GLY A 159 7.85 14.86 6.18
N THR A 160 7.50 16.00 5.57
CA THR A 160 7.68 17.32 6.17
C THR A 160 6.94 17.43 7.51
N PHE A 161 5.67 17.03 7.56
CA PHE A 161 4.91 17.08 8.81
C PHE A 161 5.47 16.13 9.88
N PHE A 162 5.89 14.92 9.49
CA PHE A 162 6.53 13.98 10.38
C PHE A 162 7.83 14.56 10.98
N THR A 163 8.69 15.15 10.15
CA THR A 163 9.94 15.79 10.61
C THR A 163 9.67 16.95 11.55
N VAL A 164 8.72 17.84 11.21
CA VAL A 164 8.36 18.97 12.06
C VAL A 164 7.84 18.50 13.43
N ILE A 165 6.91 17.55 13.46
CA ILE A 165 6.36 17.01 14.71
C ILE A 165 7.44 16.29 15.52
N SER A 166 8.32 15.52 14.86
CA SER A 166 9.43 14.84 15.54
C SER A 166 10.41 15.82 16.17
N ILE A 167 10.77 16.90 15.48
CA ILE A 167 11.64 17.97 16.04
C ILE A 167 10.96 18.61 17.26
N LEU A 168 9.66 18.88 17.17
CA LEU A 168 8.89 19.46 18.29
C LEU A 168 8.81 18.52 19.49
N VAL A 169 8.72 17.21 19.29
CA VAL A 169 8.74 16.23 20.39
C VAL A 169 10.14 16.12 20.98
N ILE A 170 11.18 16.02 20.15
CA ILE A 170 12.57 15.88 20.61
C ILE A 170 13.02 17.11 21.39
N SER A 171 12.60 18.33 21.01
CA SER A 171 12.97 19.55 21.73
C SER A 171 12.41 19.62 23.16
N GLN A 172 11.43 18.78 23.50
CA GLN A 172 10.87 18.67 24.85
C GLN A 172 11.55 17.57 25.69
N ILE A 173 12.43 16.76 25.09
CA ILE A 173 13.20 15.74 25.81
C ILE A 173 14.26 16.46 26.66
N GLY A 174 13.96 16.68 27.94
CA GLY A 174 14.84 17.38 28.88
C GLY A 174 14.12 18.36 29.81
N THR A 175 12.84 18.64 29.58
CA THR A 175 12.01 19.34 30.57
C THR A 175 11.66 18.36 31.70
N HIS A 176 11.82 18.78 32.96
CA HIS A 176 11.72 17.89 34.13
C HIS A 176 10.29 17.39 34.45
N ASP A 177 9.26 17.89 33.76
CA ASP A 177 7.87 17.47 33.96
C ASP A 177 7.47 16.33 33.00
N SER A 178 7.60 15.09 33.49
CA SER A 178 7.25 13.87 32.74
C SER A 178 5.80 13.86 32.26
N PHE A 179 4.85 14.32 33.08
CA PHE A 179 3.42 14.30 32.75
C PHE A 179 3.06 15.24 31.58
N LEU A 180 3.59 16.47 31.58
CA LEU A 180 3.30 17.44 30.50
C LEU A 180 3.90 16.99 29.17
N PHE A 181 5.08 16.38 29.20
CA PHE A 181 5.71 15.77 28.02
C PHE A 181 4.86 14.63 27.45
N GLU A 182 4.41 13.70 28.28
CA GLU A 182 3.54 12.58 27.86
C GLU A 182 2.23 13.08 27.26
N LEU A 183 1.56 14.05 27.89
CA LEU A 183 0.34 14.64 27.37
C LEU A 183 0.56 15.33 26.02
N PHE A 184 1.64 16.11 25.89
CA PHE A 184 2.02 16.77 24.64
C PHE A 184 2.30 15.74 23.53
N PHE A 185 3.03 14.67 23.85
CA PHE A 185 3.31 13.59 22.92
C PHE A 185 2.03 12.92 22.40
N VAL A 186 1.08 12.58 23.29
CA VAL A 186 -0.21 11.99 22.92
C VAL A 186 -1.00 12.93 21.99
N ILE A 187 -1.06 14.22 22.31
CA ILE A 187 -1.76 15.22 21.48
C ILE A 187 -1.12 15.32 20.09
N MET A 188 0.21 15.43 20.01
CA MET A 188 0.94 15.52 18.74
C MET A 188 0.79 14.26 17.90
N TYR A 189 0.77 13.09 18.54
CA TYR A 189 0.55 11.81 17.87
C TYR A 189 -0.87 11.71 17.28
N VAL A 190 -1.90 12.08 18.04
CA VAL A 190 -3.30 12.11 17.55
C VAL A 190 -3.44 13.08 16.38
N LEU A 191 -2.81 14.26 16.46
CA LEU A 191 -2.80 15.24 15.38
C LEU A 191 -2.11 14.70 14.12
N PHE A 192 -0.97 14.02 14.28
CA PHE A 192 -0.26 13.39 13.17
C PHE A 192 -1.09 12.31 12.47
N ILE A 193 -1.81 11.48 13.22
CA ILE A 193 -2.73 10.48 12.64
C ILE A 193 -3.84 11.16 11.83
N ALA A 194 -4.50 12.17 12.40
CA ALA A 194 -5.59 12.88 11.74
C ALA A 194 -5.13 13.55 10.43
N LEU A 195 -3.94 14.16 10.46
CA LEU A 195 -3.32 14.79 9.30
C LEU A 195 -2.96 13.75 8.23
N THR A 196 -2.37 12.62 8.63
CA THR A 196 -1.97 11.54 7.73
C THR A 196 -3.17 10.95 7.01
N LEU A 197 -4.27 10.70 7.74
CA LEU A 197 -5.53 10.24 7.15
C LEU A 197 -6.09 11.25 6.15
N SER A 198 -6.10 12.53 6.52
CA SER A 198 -6.60 13.62 5.65
C SER A 198 -5.82 13.69 4.34
N ILE A 199 -4.48 13.70 4.41
CA ILE A 199 -3.61 13.72 3.22
C ILE A 199 -3.82 12.45 2.37
N SER A 200 -3.96 11.28 3.01
CA SER A 200 -4.24 10.02 2.31
C SER A 200 -5.55 10.07 1.51
N PHE A 201 -6.61 10.64 2.08
CA PHE A 201 -7.89 10.80 1.38
C PHE A 201 -7.80 11.81 0.24
N ILE A 202 -7.14 12.96 0.47
CA ILE A 202 -6.93 13.98 -0.56
C ILE A 202 -6.13 13.39 -1.73
N ALA A 203 -5.09 12.60 -1.47
CA ALA A 203 -4.31 11.93 -2.51
C ALA A 203 -5.19 10.98 -3.34
N LYS A 204 -5.98 10.11 -2.69
CA LYS A 204 -6.90 9.18 -3.38
C LYS A 204 -7.90 9.92 -4.28
N TYR A 205 -8.50 11.01 -3.80
CA TYR A 205 -9.41 11.83 -4.60
C TYR A 205 -8.69 12.59 -5.73
N SER A 206 -7.47 13.07 -5.49
CA SER A 206 -6.68 13.76 -6.52
C SER A 206 -6.37 12.84 -7.69
N ILE A 207 -5.99 11.58 -7.40
CA ILE A 207 -5.75 10.55 -8.41
C ILE A 207 -7.02 10.30 -9.22
N ALA A 208 -8.17 10.19 -8.56
CA ALA A 208 -9.46 10.02 -9.25
C ALA A 208 -9.81 11.25 -10.11
N PHE A 209 -9.55 12.48 -9.66
CA PHE A 209 -9.75 13.69 -10.47
C PHE A 209 -8.84 13.74 -11.71
N VAL A 210 -7.58 13.33 -11.58
CA VAL A 210 -6.64 13.24 -12.70
C VAL A 210 -7.12 12.23 -13.73
N ILE A 211 -7.53 11.04 -13.30
CA ILE A 211 -7.90 9.95 -14.21
C ILE A 211 -9.28 10.20 -14.83
N VAL A 212 -10.27 10.58 -14.03
CA VAL A 212 -11.67 10.67 -14.48
C VAL A 212 -11.99 12.00 -15.16
N LYS A 213 -11.41 13.11 -14.68
CA LYS A 213 -11.69 14.46 -15.19
C LYS A 213 -10.51 15.08 -15.95
N ASN A 214 -9.43 14.33 -16.18
CA ASN A 214 -8.21 14.78 -16.87
C ASN A 214 -7.62 16.08 -16.32
N LYS A 215 -7.73 16.32 -15.00
CA LYS A 215 -7.23 17.54 -14.37
C LYS A 215 -5.70 17.52 -14.25
N ASN A 216 -5.11 18.70 -14.12
CA ASN A 216 -3.70 18.85 -13.78
C ASN A 216 -3.47 18.58 -12.28
N ILE A 217 -2.22 18.36 -11.87
CA ILE A 217 -1.87 17.99 -10.49
C ILE A 217 -2.43 19.03 -9.50
N VAL A 218 -2.14 20.31 -9.70
CA VAL A 218 -2.57 21.40 -8.81
C VAL A 218 -4.11 21.48 -8.71
N ASP A 219 -4.80 21.47 -9.85
CA ASP A 219 -6.27 21.53 -9.89
C ASP A 219 -6.89 20.30 -9.24
N SER A 220 -6.29 19.12 -9.44
CA SER A 220 -6.77 17.87 -8.86
C SER A 220 -6.67 17.89 -7.33
N VAL A 221 -5.58 18.43 -6.77
CA VAL A 221 -5.40 18.58 -5.33
C VAL A 221 -6.37 19.60 -4.75
N LYS A 222 -6.54 20.77 -5.40
CA LYS A 222 -7.50 21.79 -4.95
C LYS A 222 -8.94 21.25 -4.93
N LEU A 223 -9.35 20.56 -6.00
CA LEU A 223 -10.67 19.95 -6.09
C LEU A 223 -10.84 18.78 -5.10
N ALA A 224 -9.80 17.97 -4.91
CA ALA A 224 -9.79 16.89 -3.92
C ALA A 224 -9.90 17.40 -2.49
N LEU A 225 -9.20 18.47 -2.15
CA LEU A 225 -9.28 19.13 -0.85
C LEU A 225 -10.69 19.65 -0.59
N ASN A 226 -11.28 20.36 -1.56
CA ASN A 226 -12.66 20.84 -1.45
C ASN A 226 -13.66 19.68 -1.30
N LEU A 227 -13.50 18.62 -2.09
CA LEU A 227 -14.34 17.43 -2.01
C LEU A 227 -14.21 16.74 -0.64
N PHE A 228 -12.99 16.63 -0.11
CA PHE A 228 -12.71 16.05 1.20
C PHE A 228 -13.31 16.89 2.33
N VAL A 229 -13.04 18.19 2.38
CA VAL A 229 -13.57 19.07 3.44
C VAL A 229 -15.10 19.03 3.50
N LYS A 230 -15.77 19.00 2.33
CA LYS A 230 -17.24 18.87 2.26
C LYS A 230 -17.78 17.52 2.71
N ASN A 231 -16.99 16.45 2.60
CA ASN A 231 -17.44 15.06 2.79
C ASN A 231 -16.49 14.26 3.71
N TRP A 232 -15.85 14.91 4.68
CA TRP A 232 -14.80 14.29 5.48
C TRP A 232 -15.37 13.13 6.33
N ILE A 233 -16.58 13.30 6.86
CA ILE A 233 -17.29 12.26 7.63
C ILE A 233 -17.56 11.02 6.77
N ILE A 234 -18.04 11.20 5.53
CA ILE A 234 -18.31 10.08 4.61
C ILE A 234 -17.01 9.35 4.25
N SER A 235 -15.93 10.10 4.06
CA SER A 235 -14.60 9.55 3.78
C SER A 235 -14.09 8.73 4.97
N LEU A 236 -14.27 9.24 6.19
CA LEU A 236 -13.90 8.55 7.43
C LEU A 236 -14.75 7.28 7.65
N GLU A 237 -16.07 7.36 7.45
CA GLU A 237 -16.98 6.21 7.51
C GLU A 237 -16.53 5.09 6.55
N LEU A 238 -16.22 5.43 5.29
CA LEU A 238 -15.70 4.46 4.33
C LEU A 238 -14.34 3.90 4.77
N ALA A 239 -13.43 4.75 5.23
CA ALA A 239 -12.12 4.33 5.68
C ALA A 239 -12.21 3.34 6.85
N PHE A 240 -13.07 3.62 7.82
CA PHE A 240 -13.31 2.73 8.95
C PHE A 240 -13.91 1.38 8.53
N MET A 241 -14.86 1.38 7.59
CA MET A 241 -15.40 0.14 7.03
C MET A 241 -14.34 -0.67 6.26
N LEU A 242 -13.51 -0.02 5.45
CA LEU A 242 -12.40 -0.66 4.75
C LEU A 242 -11.33 -1.17 5.72
N PHE A 243 -11.02 -0.42 6.77
CA PHE A 243 -10.11 -0.85 7.84
C PHE A 243 -10.63 -2.09 8.55
N SER A 244 -11.90 -2.11 8.93
CA SER A 244 -12.53 -3.27 9.57
C SER A 244 -12.50 -4.50 8.66
N LEU A 245 -12.79 -4.32 7.37
CA LEU A 245 -12.69 -5.40 6.39
C LEU A 245 -11.24 -5.90 6.25
N ASN A 246 -10.27 -5.00 6.16
CA ASN A 246 -8.86 -5.36 6.08
C ASN A 246 -8.40 -6.15 7.31
N PHE A 247 -8.84 -5.73 8.49
CA PHE A 247 -8.55 -6.42 9.73
C PHE A 247 -9.11 -7.85 9.71
N VAL A 248 -10.37 -8.02 9.34
CA VAL A 248 -11.01 -9.35 9.24
C VAL A 248 -10.33 -10.21 8.17
N VAL A 249 -10.08 -9.70 6.98
CA VAL A 249 -9.39 -10.43 5.91
C VAL A 249 -7.97 -10.78 6.32
N GLY A 250 -7.27 -9.86 6.99
CA GLY A 250 -5.93 -10.09 7.53
C GLY A 250 -5.91 -11.22 8.55
N LEU A 251 -6.88 -11.25 9.49
CA LEU A 251 -7.04 -12.35 10.43
C LEU A 251 -7.32 -13.68 9.71
N ILE A 252 -8.23 -13.68 8.73
CA ILE A 252 -8.56 -14.90 7.96
C ILE A 252 -7.31 -15.42 7.24
N VAL A 253 -6.55 -14.55 6.57
CA VAL A 253 -5.31 -14.93 5.88
C VAL A 253 -4.29 -15.44 6.89
N MET A 254 -4.12 -14.77 8.03
CA MET A 254 -3.20 -15.21 9.09
C MET A 254 -3.56 -16.59 9.64
N PHE A 255 -4.83 -16.86 9.95
CA PHE A 255 -5.26 -18.18 10.41
C PHE A 255 -5.11 -19.22 9.30
N ALA A 256 -5.46 -18.89 8.05
CA ALA A 256 -5.30 -19.79 6.93
C ALA A 256 -3.83 -20.17 6.69
N THR A 257 -2.89 -19.23 6.82
CA THR A 257 -1.46 -19.54 6.72
C THR A 257 -0.97 -20.37 7.90
N MET A 258 -1.37 -20.06 9.13
CA MET A 258 -1.02 -20.88 10.30
C MET A 258 -1.51 -22.33 10.15
N VAL A 259 -2.76 -22.52 9.71
CA VAL A 259 -3.33 -23.85 9.47
C VAL A 259 -2.62 -24.55 8.31
N ALA A 260 -2.26 -23.83 7.25
CA ALA A 260 -1.55 -24.40 6.10
C ALA A 260 -0.11 -24.81 6.44
N ILE A 261 0.59 -24.09 7.32
CA ILE A 261 1.96 -24.41 7.72
C ILE A 261 2.05 -25.80 8.38
N ILE A 262 1.05 -26.21 9.17
CA ILE A 262 1.05 -27.49 9.89
C ILE A 262 1.21 -28.71 8.96
N PRO A 263 0.33 -28.96 7.97
CA PRO A 263 0.46 -30.11 7.08
C PRO A 263 1.72 -30.03 6.22
N PHE A 264 2.14 -28.85 5.78
CA PHE A 264 3.38 -28.70 5.00
C PHE A 264 4.62 -29.02 5.84
N TYR A 265 4.66 -28.58 7.09
CA TYR A 265 5.75 -28.89 8.02
C TYR A 265 5.79 -30.38 8.34
N PHE A 266 4.63 -30.97 8.66
CA PHE A 266 4.53 -32.40 8.93
C PHE A 266 4.98 -33.24 7.72
N PHE A 267 4.52 -32.90 6.52
CA PHE A 267 4.93 -33.59 5.30
C PHE A 267 6.42 -33.42 5.02
N SER A 268 6.99 -32.23 5.24
CA SER A 268 8.42 -31.99 5.12
C SER A 268 9.24 -32.86 6.09
N MET A 269 8.74 -33.07 7.32
CA MET A 269 9.38 -33.92 8.32
C MET A 269 9.30 -35.41 7.97
N LEU A 270 8.18 -35.88 7.39
CA LEU A 270 8.09 -37.25 6.90
C LEU A 270 9.10 -37.52 5.78
N VAL A 271 9.24 -36.61 4.82
CA VAL A 271 10.20 -36.76 3.72
C VAL A 271 11.64 -36.62 4.22
N TYR A 272 11.87 -35.80 5.25
CA TYR A 272 13.17 -35.71 5.93
C TYR A 272 13.65 -37.06 6.47
N GLN A 273 12.75 -37.89 7.02
CA GLN A 273 13.13 -39.22 7.53
C GLN A 273 13.64 -40.16 6.43
N VAL A 274 13.22 -39.97 5.18
CA VAL A 274 13.60 -40.83 4.04
C VAL A 274 14.83 -40.30 3.31
N MET A 275 14.89 -38.98 3.08
CA MET A 275 15.87 -38.35 2.19
C MET A 275 16.75 -37.30 2.88
N GLY A 276 16.68 -37.19 4.22
CA GLY A 276 17.42 -36.21 4.99
C GLY A 276 17.11 -34.76 4.60
N PHE A 277 18.12 -33.89 4.69
CA PHE A 277 17.99 -32.45 4.44
C PHE A 277 17.52 -32.10 3.02
N LEU A 278 17.91 -32.89 2.01
CA LEU A 278 17.45 -32.71 0.63
C LEU A 278 15.94 -32.92 0.53
N GLY A 279 15.43 -33.98 1.17
CA GLY A 279 14.00 -34.26 1.25
C GLY A 279 13.19 -33.14 1.90
N PHE A 280 13.67 -32.63 3.03
CA PHE A 280 13.05 -31.49 3.71
C PHE A 280 12.98 -30.27 2.80
N SER A 281 14.11 -29.89 2.18
CA SER A 281 14.19 -28.68 1.35
C SER A 281 13.30 -28.77 0.11
N LEU A 282 13.21 -29.95 -0.51
CA LEU A 282 12.36 -30.21 -1.68
C LEU A 282 10.87 -29.99 -1.40
N ILE A 283 10.41 -30.17 -0.16
CA ILE A 283 9.01 -29.93 0.22
C ILE A 283 8.83 -28.55 0.84
N ALA A 284 9.71 -28.14 1.74
CA ALA A 284 9.58 -26.91 2.50
C ALA A 284 9.63 -25.68 1.59
N ILE A 285 10.53 -25.64 0.59
CA ILE A 285 10.69 -24.49 -0.30
C ILE A 285 9.43 -24.28 -1.17
N PRO A 286 8.92 -25.28 -1.92
CA PRO A 286 7.67 -25.10 -2.68
C PRO A 286 6.47 -24.77 -1.81
N SER A 287 6.37 -25.37 -0.62
CA SER A 287 5.30 -25.08 0.34
C SER A 287 5.31 -23.60 0.77
N LEU A 288 6.49 -23.07 1.09
CA LEU A 288 6.67 -21.67 1.42
C LEU A 288 6.33 -20.76 0.24
N ILE A 289 6.73 -21.11 -0.98
CA ILE A 289 6.37 -20.37 -2.20
C ILE A 289 4.84 -20.35 -2.39
N ILE A 290 4.16 -21.48 -2.22
CA ILE A 290 2.69 -21.57 -2.35
C ILE A 290 1.99 -20.70 -1.31
N ILE A 291 2.45 -20.73 -0.05
CA ILE A 291 1.91 -19.88 1.01
C ILE A 291 2.11 -18.40 0.68
N LEU A 292 3.32 -18.02 0.26
CA LEU A 292 3.63 -16.64 -0.13
C LEU A 292 2.75 -16.18 -1.29
N LEU A 293 2.61 -16.99 -2.34
CA LEU A 293 1.72 -16.69 -3.47
C LEU A 293 0.27 -16.52 -3.02
N GLY A 294 -0.22 -17.37 -2.11
CA GLY A 294 -1.56 -17.25 -1.53
C GLY A 294 -1.77 -15.93 -0.81
N VAL A 295 -0.83 -15.54 0.05
CA VAL A 295 -0.85 -14.25 0.77
C VAL A 295 -0.80 -13.07 -0.21
N THR A 296 0.08 -13.14 -1.22
CA THR A 296 0.21 -12.09 -2.24
C THR A 296 -1.06 -11.93 -3.07
N VAL A 297 -1.70 -13.02 -3.48
CA VAL A 297 -2.98 -12.98 -4.22
C VAL A 297 -4.09 -12.41 -3.35
N ALA A 298 -4.19 -12.82 -2.08
CA ALA A 298 -5.17 -12.26 -1.15
C ALA A 298 -4.98 -10.74 -0.97
N GLY A 299 -3.72 -10.30 -0.80
CA GLY A 299 -3.36 -8.88 -0.75
C GLY A 299 -3.76 -8.13 -2.02
N ALA A 300 -3.49 -8.71 -3.19
CA ALA A 300 -3.83 -8.10 -4.48
C ALA A 300 -5.33 -7.91 -4.68
N ILE A 301 -6.14 -8.92 -4.31
CA ILE A 301 -7.61 -8.83 -4.36
C ILE A 301 -8.09 -7.71 -3.43
N LEU A 302 -7.54 -7.66 -2.20
CA LEU A 302 -7.89 -6.64 -1.21
C LEU A 302 -7.52 -5.23 -1.69
N THR A 303 -6.34 -5.05 -2.27
CA THR A 303 -5.90 -3.77 -2.84
C THR A 303 -6.81 -3.35 -4.00
N CYS A 304 -7.16 -4.26 -4.91
CA CYS A 304 -8.10 -3.99 -6.00
C CYS A 304 -9.46 -3.53 -5.45
N PHE A 305 -9.95 -4.23 -4.43
CA PHE A 305 -11.22 -3.94 -3.78
C PHE A 305 -11.22 -2.55 -3.12
N GLN A 306 -10.16 -2.20 -2.39
CA GLN A 306 -10.01 -0.90 -1.75
C GLN A 306 -9.97 0.23 -2.78
N ILE A 307 -9.13 0.12 -3.80
CA ILE A 307 -8.97 1.16 -4.84
C ILE A 307 -10.30 1.34 -5.58
N SER A 308 -10.97 0.24 -5.96
CA SER A 308 -12.29 0.27 -6.61
C SER A 308 -13.38 0.89 -5.71
N SER A 309 -13.27 0.71 -4.39
CA SER A 309 -14.20 1.33 -3.42
C SER A 309 -14.01 2.83 -3.30
N TRP A 310 -12.76 3.30 -3.26
CA TRP A 310 -12.46 4.74 -3.28
C TRP A 310 -12.88 5.39 -4.60
N ALA A 311 -12.62 4.73 -5.73
CA ALA A 311 -13.07 5.19 -7.04
C ALA A 311 -14.61 5.24 -7.13
N GLY A 312 -15.28 4.23 -6.57
CA GLY A 312 -16.74 4.20 -6.45
C GLY A 312 -17.29 5.34 -5.59
N LEU A 313 -16.69 5.60 -4.43
CA LEU A 313 -17.09 6.72 -3.57
C LEU A 313 -16.89 8.06 -4.29
N PHE A 314 -15.75 8.24 -4.96
CA PHE A 314 -15.47 9.44 -5.74
C PHE A 314 -16.55 9.71 -6.81
N LEU A 315 -16.97 8.68 -7.56
CA LEU A 315 -18.05 8.83 -8.53
C LEU A 315 -19.36 9.21 -7.87
N GLU A 316 -19.70 8.58 -6.75
CA GLU A 316 -20.95 8.82 -6.06
C GLU A 316 -21.02 10.23 -5.45
N LEU A 317 -19.89 10.76 -4.97
CA LEU A 317 -19.76 12.12 -4.44
C LEU A 317 -19.70 13.19 -5.54
N THR A 318 -19.28 12.85 -6.76
CA THR A 318 -19.14 13.82 -7.87
C THR A 318 -20.28 13.78 -8.88
N SER A 319 -21.10 12.73 -8.91
CA SER A 319 -22.21 12.54 -9.86
C SER A 319 -23.58 12.97 -9.33
N ARG A 320 -23.76 13.14 -8.02
CA ARG A 320 -25.03 13.54 -7.41
C ARG A 320 -24.83 14.75 -6.49
N SER A 321 -25.68 15.76 -6.64
CA SER A 321 -25.78 16.89 -5.71
C SER A 321 -25.98 16.37 -4.28
N GLU A 322 -25.08 16.79 -3.38
CA GLU A 322 -25.13 16.68 -1.91
C GLU A 322 -25.86 15.46 -1.31
N LYS A 323 -25.14 14.36 -1.10
CA LYS A 323 -25.59 13.28 -0.21
C LYS A 323 -25.06 13.52 1.21
N LYS A 324 -25.98 13.69 2.18
CA LYS A 324 -25.64 13.83 3.61
C LYS A 324 -25.11 12.51 4.20
N SER A 325 -24.12 12.61 5.11
CA SER A 325 -23.53 11.49 5.87
C SER A 325 -24.59 10.70 6.68
N LYS A 326 -24.31 9.42 7.00
CA LYS A 326 -25.19 8.61 7.86
C LYS A 326 -25.29 9.21 9.27
N ILE A 327 -24.17 9.66 9.85
CA ILE A 327 -24.15 10.31 11.16
C ILE A 327 -25.00 11.58 11.14
N MET A 328 -24.92 12.38 10.06
CA MET A 328 -25.72 13.60 9.95
C MET A 328 -27.23 13.32 9.85
N ARG A 329 -27.63 12.25 9.15
CA ARG A 329 -29.04 11.81 9.11
C ARG A 329 -29.54 11.27 10.44
N VAL A 330 -28.70 10.54 11.17
CA VAL A 330 -29.06 10.00 12.49
C VAL A 330 -29.15 11.13 13.52
N ALA A 331 -28.21 12.07 13.50
CA ALA A 331 -28.25 13.27 14.34
C ALA A 331 -29.47 14.15 14.04
N GLU A 332 -29.85 14.32 12.78
CA GLU A 332 -31.09 15.02 12.39
C GLU A 332 -32.35 14.27 12.84
N SER A 333 -32.35 12.93 12.83
CA SER A 333 -33.50 12.14 13.32
C SER A 333 -33.65 12.11 14.83
N ILE A 334 -32.57 12.36 15.59
CA ILE A 334 -32.59 12.47 17.06
C ILE A 334 -33.04 13.88 17.50
N LYS A 335 -32.91 14.88 16.62
CA LYS A 335 -33.33 16.27 16.87
C LYS A 335 -34.80 16.56 16.56
N LYS A 336 -35.54 15.60 16.00
CA LYS A 336 -36.98 15.67 15.74
C LYS A 336 -37.73 14.85 16.77
#